data_AF-A0A0G1USB0-F1
#
_entry.id   AF-A0A0G1USB0-F1
#
_cell.length_a   1.000
_cell.length_b   1.000
_cell.length_c   1.000
_cell.angle_alpha   90.00
_cell.angle_beta   90.00
_cell.angle_gamma   90.00
#
_symmetry.space_group_name_H-M   'P 1'
#
loop_
_entity.id
_entity.type
_entity.pdbx_description
1 polymer ?
#
loop_
_entity_poly.entity_id
_entity_poly.type
_entity_poly.pdbx_seq_one_letter_code
_entity_poly.pdbx_strand_id
1 'polypeptide(L)'
;MAKTFLDHLIVLEEVTSELDVYDLPADEREEILGLIHHTTHQHLLNVILNHLPKEHHEPFLTKFQKAPHDPELLAFLKKEIKADIESEIRIQAKKIKAEILAEIKKSKR
;
A
#
# COMPACT_ATOMS: atom_id res chain seq x y z
N MET A 1 -3.18 10.32 -7.99
CA MET A 1 -2.78 9.04 -7.36
C MET A 1 -1.84 8.30 -8.32
N ALA A 2 -0.58 8.10 -7.94
CA ALA A 2 0.31 7.26 -8.72
C ALA A 2 -0.14 5.82 -8.54
N LYS A 3 -0.78 5.23 -9.56
CA LYS A 3 -1.02 3.79 -9.54
C LYS A 3 0.35 3.12 -9.29
N THR A 4 0.41 2.02 -8.59
CA THR A 4 1.67 1.28 -8.51
C THR A 4 1.42 -0.17 -8.83
N PHE A 5 2.48 -0.96 -8.94
CA PHE A 5 2.30 -2.41 -8.93
C PHE A 5 1.67 -2.89 -7.60
N LEU A 6 1.53 -2.06 -6.56
CA LEU A 6 0.85 -2.45 -5.32
C LEU A 6 -0.66 -2.19 -5.36
N ASP A 7 -1.15 -1.34 -6.26
CA ASP A 7 -2.59 -0.99 -6.34
C ASP A 7 -3.48 -2.22 -6.43
N HIS A 8 -3.07 -3.22 -7.22
CA HIS A 8 -3.85 -4.46 -7.38
C HIS A 8 -3.81 -5.39 -6.15
N LEU A 9 -2.87 -5.16 -5.23
CA LEU A 9 -2.74 -5.93 -3.99
C LEU A 9 -3.47 -5.25 -2.82
N ILE A 10 -3.67 -3.94 -2.88
CA ILE A 10 -4.33 -3.15 -1.86
C ILE A 10 -5.82 -3.02 -2.21
N VAL A 11 -6.67 -3.77 -1.53
CA VAL A 11 -8.13 -3.65 -1.68
C VAL A 11 -8.67 -2.68 -0.61
N LEU A 12 -8.91 -1.42 -1.01
CA LEU A 12 -9.46 -0.36 -0.15
C LEU A 12 -10.99 -0.19 -0.27
N GLU A 13 -11.68 -1.03 -1.03
CA GLU A 13 -13.14 -0.91 -1.23
C GLU A 13 -13.93 -0.89 0.09
N GLU A 14 -13.50 -1.65 1.09
CA GLU A 14 -14.12 -1.66 2.42
C GLU A 14 -13.93 -0.34 3.16
N VAL A 15 -12.77 0.31 3.02
CA VAL A 15 -12.49 1.63 3.61
C VAL A 15 -13.38 2.68 2.97
N THR A 16 -13.44 2.66 1.64
CA THR A 16 -14.28 3.56 0.85
C THR A 16 -15.75 3.43 1.21
N SER A 17 -16.23 2.19 1.41
CA SER A 17 -17.60 1.89 1.82
C SER A 17 -17.89 2.35 3.25
N GLU A 18 -16.93 2.17 4.17
CA GLU A 18 -17.09 2.63 5.55
C GLU A 18 -17.09 4.16 5.63
N LEU A 19 -16.25 4.85 4.84
CA LEU A 19 -16.25 6.32 4.76
C LEU A 19 -17.56 6.90 4.19
N ASP A 20 -18.19 6.19 3.25
CA ASP A 20 -19.50 6.57 2.69
C ASP A 20 -20.60 6.65 3.78
N VAL A 21 -20.45 5.92 4.89
CA VAL A 21 -21.38 5.96 6.04
C VAL A 21 -21.34 7.31 6.78
N TYR A 22 -20.24 8.06 6.67
CA TYR A 22 -20.02 9.29 7.45
C TYR A 22 -20.53 10.56 6.75
N ASP A 23 -21.20 10.44 5.59
CA ASP A 23 -21.74 11.55 4.79
C ASP A 23 -20.73 12.71 4.63
N LEU A 24 -19.45 12.34 4.47
CA LEU A 24 -18.35 13.30 4.34
C LEU A 24 -18.42 14.01 2.99
N PRO A 25 -18.04 15.29 2.92
CA PRO A 25 -17.91 15.99 1.65
C PRO A 25 -16.85 15.30 0.76
N ALA A 26 -17.06 15.37 -0.56
CA ALA A 26 -16.28 14.61 -1.52
C ALA A 26 -14.78 14.93 -1.47
N ASP A 27 -14.43 16.19 -1.19
CA ASP A 27 -13.06 16.66 -1.01
C ASP A 27 -12.38 16.03 0.22
N GLU A 28 -13.03 16.05 1.39
CA GLU A 28 -12.51 15.46 2.63
C GLU A 28 -12.35 13.94 2.49
N ARG A 29 -13.31 13.28 1.84
CA ARG A 29 -13.21 11.85 1.52
C ARG A 29 -12.00 11.56 0.63
N GLU A 30 -11.80 12.35 -0.42
CA GLU A 30 -10.69 12.15 -1.35
C GLU A 30 -9.35 12.40 -0.66
N GLU A 31 -9.28 13.38 0.25
CA GLU A 31 -8.11 13.67 1.08
C GLU A 31 -7.78 12.49 2.01
N ILE A 32 -8.77 11.96 2.73
CA ILE A 32 -8.62 10.80 3.61
C ILE A 32 -8.14 9.58 2.80
N LEU A 33 -8.76 9.30 1.65
CA LEU A 33 -8.34 8.20 0.77
C LEU A 33 -6.92 8.42 0.25
N GLY A 34 -6.54 9.65 -0.09
CA GLY A 34 -5.19 10.02 -0.50
C GLY A 34 -4.16 9.76 0.59
N LEU A 35 -4.46 10.14 1.84
CA LEU A 35 -3.61 9.88 3.01
C LEU A 35 -3.45 8.37 3.26
N ILE A 36 -4.55 7.62 3.20
CA ILE A 36 -4.55 6.17 3.38
C ILE A 36 -3.71 5.49 2.31
N HIS A 37 -3.88 5.88 1.05
CA HIS A 37 -3.04 5.38 -0.05
C HIS A 37 -1.57 5.69 0.20
N HIS A 38 -1.24 6.93 0.54
CA HIS A 38 0.14 7.35 0.78
C HIS A 38 0.80 6.56 1.92
N THR A 39 0.14 6.49 3.08
CA THR A 39 0.63 5.74 4.25
C THR A 39 0.78 4.26 3.93
N THR A 40 -0.17 3.68 3.20
CA THR A 40 -0.09 2.26 2.80
C THR A 40 1.11 2.03 1.89
N HIS A 41 1.31 2.85 0.86
CA HIS A 41 2.44 2.72 -0.05
C HIS A 41 3.78 2.86 0.68
N GLN A 42 3.91 3.84 1.59
CA GLN A 42 5.13 4.02 2.38
C GLN A 42 5.43 2.79 3.25
N HIS A 43 4.42 2.26 3.94
CA HIS A 43 4.60 1.06 4.75
C HIS A 43 4.99 -0.16 3.92
N LEU A 44 4.34 -0.37 2.77
CA LEU A 44 4.66 -1.48 1.89
C LEU A 44 6.07 -1.35 1.30
N LEU A 45 6.49 -0.13 0.93
CA LEU A 45 7.85 0.12 0.48
C LEU A 45 8.87 -0.23 1.58
N ASN A 46 8.59 0.14 2.83
CA ASN A 46 9.45 -0.23 3.97
C ASN A 46 9.52 -1.74 4.19
N VAL A 47 8.40 -2.46 4.06
CA VAL A 47 8.39 -3.94 4.14
C VAL A 47 9.27 -4.51 3.04
N ILE A 48 9.10 -4.06 1.80
CA ILE A 48 9.92 -4.49 0.67
C ILE A 48 11.39 -4.25 0.94
N LEU A 49 11.79 -3.05 1.35
CA LEU A 49 13.19 -2.72 1.62
C LEU A 49 13.75 -3.46 2.85
N ASN A 50 12.93 -3.81 3.83
CA ASN A 50 13.34 -4.64 4.95
C ASN A 50 13.63 -6.09 4.56
N HIS A 51 12.87 -6.64 3.62
CA HIS A 51 13.06 -8.01 3.12
C HIS A 51 14.09 -8.09 1.99
N LEU A 52 14.23 -7.03 1.21
CA LEU A 52 15.19 -6.94 0.12
C LEU A 52 16.60 -6.75 0.71
N PRO A 53 17.63 -7.48 0.23
CA PRO A 53 19.00 -7.25 0.64
C PRO A 53 19.47 -5.84 0.25
N LYS A 54 20.29 -5.20 1.08
CA LYS A 54 20.80 -3.83 0.85
C LYS A 54 21.46 -3.64 -0.51
N GLU A 55 22.13 -4.69 -1.00
CA GLU A 55 22.78 -4.71 -2.33
C GLU A 55 21.78 -4.50 -3.48
N HIS A 56 20.52 -4.87 -3.28
CA HIS A 56 19.45 -4.72 -4.26
C HIS A 56 18.56 -3.50 -4.02
N HIS A 57 18.80 -2.71 -2.96
CA HIS A 57 18.01 -1.50 -2.66
C HIS A 57 18.14 -0.45 -3.77
N GLU A 58 19.37 -0.06 -4.12
CA GLU A 58 19.62 0.92 -5.18
C GLU A 58 19.02 0.54 -6.55
N PRO A 59 19.26 -0.68 -7.09
CA PRO A 59 18.69 -1.05 -8.38
C PRO A 59 17.16 -1.14 -8.33
N PHE A 60 16.58 -1.59 -7.21
CA PHE A 60 15.13 -1.59 -7.03
C PHE A 60 14.57 -0.17 -7.01
N LEU A 61 15.14 0.75 -6.22
CA LEU A 61 14.70 2.14 -6.14
C LEU A 61 14.83 2.86 -7.49
N THR A 62 15.90 2.59 -8.24
CA THR A 62 16.10 3.14 -9.58
C THR A 62 15.00 2.68 -10.54
N LYS A 63 14.65 1.38 -10.52
CA LYS A 63 13.55 0.85 -11.33
C LYS A 63 12.20 1.41 -10.86
N PHE A 64 11.98 1.48 -9.55
CA PHE A 64 10.75 2.00 -8.96
C PHE A 64 10.52 3.46 -9.32
N GLN A 65 11.54 4.31 -9.28
CA GLN A 65 11.44 5.70 -9.70
C GLN A 65 11.17 5.85 -11.20
N LYS A 66 11.74 4.97 -12.03
CA LYS A 66 11.50 5.00 -13.49
C LYS A 66 10.10 4.52 -13.87
N ALA A 67 9.64 3.43 -13.26
CA ALA A 67 8.40 2.77 -13.63
C ALA A 67 7.73 2.14 -12.39
N PRO A 68 7.07 2.93 -11.53
CA PRO A 68 6.49 2.45 -10.27
C PRO A 68 5.30 1.50 -10.45
N HIS A 69 4.78 1.41 -11.67
CA HIS A 69 3.66 0.55 -12.07
C HIS A 69 4.12 -0.77 -12.68
N ASP A 70 5.42 -0.95 -12.90
CA ASP A 70 5.93 -2.03 -13.71
C ASP A 70 5.76 -3.37 -12.97
N PRO A 71 5.04 -4.35 -13.54
CA PRO A 71 4.94 -5.69 -12.95
C PRO A 71 6.30 -6.39 -12.83
N GLU A 72 7.32 -5.98 -13.60
CA GLU A 72 8.69 -6.48 -13.44
C GLU A 72 9.29 -6.14 -12.07
N LEU A 73 8.82 -5.09 -11.39
CA LEU A 73 9.25 -4.79 -10.02
C LEU A 73 8.86 -5.93 -9.07
N LEU A 74 7.62 -6.41 -9.17
CA LEU A 74 7.16 -7.52 -8.35
C LEU A 74 7.93 -8.81 -8.68
N ALA A 75 8.19 -9.06 -9.96
CA ALA A 75 8.98 -10.21 -10.39
C ALA A 75 10.43 -10.15 -9.87
N PHE A 76 11.05 -8.97 -9.89
CA PHE A 76 12.37 -8.73 -9.30
C PHE A 76 12.35 -9.01 -7.80
N LEU A 77 11.38 -8.47 -7.07
CA LEU A 77 11.24 -8.71 -5.64
C LEU A 77 11.06 -10.19 -5.32
N LYS A 78 10.20 -10.91 -6.05
CA LYS A 78 10.02 -12.37 -5.87
C LYS A 78 11.27 -13.18 -6.18
N LYS A 79 12.15 -12.68 -7.05
CA LYS A 79 13.40 -13.35 -7.41
C LYS A 79 14.48 -13.14 -6.35
N GLU A 80 14.62 -11.91 -5.88
CA GLU A 80 15.66 -11.53 -4.90
C GLU A 80 15.25 -11.88 -3.45
N ILE A 81 13.95 -11.86 -3.15
CA ILE A 81 13.39 -12.19 -1.84
C ILE A 81 12.93 -13.65 -1.86
N LYS A 82 13.57 -14.50 -1.07
CA LYS A 82 13.22 -15.93 -0.96
C LYS A 82 11.85 -16.18 -0.32
N ALA A 83 11.34 -15.22 0.45
CA ALA A 83 10.01 -15.27 1.06
C ALA A 83 8.93 -14.78 0.08
N ASP A 84 7.69 -15.24 0.27
CA ASP A 84 6.52 -14.75 -0.47
C ASP A 84 6.22 -13.28 -0.14
N ILE A 85 6.97 -12.37 -0.76
CA ILE A 85 6.83 -10.92 -0.55
C ILE A 85 5.43 -10.42 -0.93
N GLU A 86 4.78 -11.07 -1.89
CA GLU A 86 3.38 -10.75 -2.25
C GLU A 86 2.44 -11.05 -1.09
N SER A 87 2.63 -12.18 -0.41
CA SER A 87 1.83 -12.54 0.77
C SER A 87 2.09 -11.56 1.91
N GLU A 88 3.35 -11.21 2.17
CA GLU A 88 3.70 -10.22 3.19
C GLU A 88 3.08 -8.84 2.91
N ILE A 89 3.15 -8.38 1.65
CA ILE A 89 2.51 -7.14 1.21
C ILE A 89 0.99 -7.21 1.43
N ARG A 90 0.34 -8.32 1.05
CA ARG A 90 -1.12 -8.48 1.26
C ARG A 90 -1.49 -8.50 2.74
N ILE A 91 -0.71 -9.18 3.58
CA ILE A 91 -0.92 -9.24 5.03
C ILE A 91 -0.79 -7.83 5.61
N GLN A 92 0.25 -7.09 5.22
CA GLN A 92 0.45 -5.73 5.73
C GLN A 92 -0.59 -4.74 5.22
N ALA A 93 -0.95 -4.80 3.94
CA ALA A 93 -2.04 -3.98 3.40
C ALA A 93 -3.36 -4.26 4.15
N LYS A 94 -3.68 -5.53 4.42
CA LYS A 94 -4.86 -5.90 5.23
C LYS A 94 -4.78 -5.37 6.65
N LYS A 95 -3.59 -5.43 7.28
CA LYS A 95 -3.38 -4.94 8.64
C LYS A 95 -3.60 -3.43 8.72
N ILE A 96 -2.93 -2.67 7.85
CA ILE A 96 -3.07 -1.22 7.73
C ILE A 96 -4.53 -0.84 7.49
N LYS A 97 -5.20 -1.53 6.55
CA LYS A 97 -6.64 -1.34 6.30
C LYS A 97 -7.47 -1.57 7.55
N ALA A 98 -7.22 -2.65 8.30
CA ALA A 98 -7.95 -2.97 9.51
C ALA A 98 -7.71 -1.92 10.62
N GLU A 99 -6.48 -1.42 10.75
CA GLU A 99 -6.13 -0.34 11.70
C GLU A 99 -6.86 0.96 11.34
N ILE A 100 -6.85 1.35 10.07
CA ILE A 100 -7.58 2.52 9.56
C ILE A 100 -9.09 2.37 9.79
N LEU A 101 -9.67 1.22 9.43
CA LEU A 101 -11.09 0.94 9.67
C LEU A 101 -11.45 1.01 11.15
N ALA A 102 -10.59 0.47 12.02
CA ALA A 102 -10.79 0.54 13.46
C ALA A 102 -10.74 1.98 13.97
N GLU A 103 -9.86 2.81 13.41
CA GLU A 103 -9.74 4.22 13.75
C GLU A 103 -10.96 5.04 13.28
N ILE A 104 -11.39 4.85 12.03
CA ILE A 104 -12.63 5.43 11.49
C ILE A 104 -13.83 5.06 12.38
N LYS A 105 -13.95 3.77 12.77
CA LYS A 105 -15.02 3.29 13.67
C LYS A 105 -14.94 3.88 15.07
N LYS A 106 -13.73 4.12 15.60
CA LYS A 106 -13.55 4.78 16.89
C LYS A 106 -14.00 6.24 16.84
N SER A 107 -13.70 6.95 15.75
CA SER A 107 -14.12 8.35 15.56
C SER A 107 -15.64 8.52 15.45
N LYS A 108 -16.40 7.44 15.23
CA LYS A 108 -17.87 7.44 15.27
C LYS A 108 -18.45 7.56 16.69
N ARG A 109 -17.64 7.33 17.73
CA ARG A 109 -18.11 7.07 19.10
C ARG A 109 -17.98 8.27 20.02
#